data_AF-A0A7N2L368-F1
#
_entry.id   AF-A0A7N2L368-F1
#
_cell.length_a   1.000
_cell.length_b   1.000
_cell.length_c   1.000
_cell.angle_alpha   90.00
_cell.angle_beta   90.00
_cell.angle_gamma   90.00
#
_symmetry.space_group_name_H-M   'P 1'
#
loop_
_entity.id
_entity.type
_entity.pdbx_description
1 polymer ?
#
loop_
_entity_poly.entity_id
_entity_poly.type
_entity_poly.pdbx_seq_one_letter_code
_entity_poly.pdbx_strand_id
1 'polypeptide(L)'
;MAASLLPSQSHTHPSLFLNHYRLLSPNPFPLLLRFPNKPHKKTISTTLSLTLTVHNSLTSLQSFTHDDDDDDSPNPKTSSSPLRLAAVIFFLGCFTFTAASARLFKVPPPALASTVHDQIQDDHGGDSAKPENVENLEDDDKELRAKFQAWKSKTYALTVPLTVVALRGSLPPSWIKDFIESQGRRLKFRLKYNGSLEGIFSDLSMPSRKGYVSPSSTLAADIVSVGDSWLNFAITKAIIEPIQGVEDLEWFKGLSDKWKVYLRRNSVGEIDPEGKIWAAPYRWGCMVIAYKKSKFQQQKLAPIEDWADLWRPELAGRISMVDSPREVIGAVLKYMGASYNTNNIDLQVAGGRSAVQKNLELLGKQVRLFDSVNYLKAFGVGDVWVAVGWSSDVIPIAKRSSNVAVIVPKSGASLWADLWAIPAASRFETNQIGGRVRGPSPLIHQWIEFCLQAARALPFKQEVIPGASPSALESAQVKMPAEFTKGKPRLDTNLIAGIPPPEILARCEFLEPLSDSTLSEYQSLISTMQKPGHGLIQGMHHYISSVIRNFWPERKLHSKIT
;
A
#
# COMPACT_ATOMS: atom_id res chain seq x y z
N MET A 1 -15.60 53.95 20.02
CA MET A 1 -16.65 54.57 19.18
C MET A 1 -16.05 54.62 17.78
N ALA A 2 -16.51 53.84 16.80
CA ALA A 2 -17.79 53.92 16.09
C ALA A 2 -17.94 55.21 15.26
N ALA A 3 -18.40 55.23 14.00
CA ALA A 3 -18.57 54.20 12.94
C ALA A 3 -19.03 54.93 11.63
N SER A 4 -18.95 54.27 10.45
CA SER A 4 -19.43 54.77 9.12
C SER A 4 -18.72 56.05 8.59
N LEU A 5 -18.58 56.33 7.28
CA LEU A 5 -19.49 56.19 6.13
C LEU A 5 -18.80 55.80 4.80
N LEU A 6 -19.60 55.33 3.84
CA LEU A 6 -19.37 55.21 2.38
C LEU A 6 -20.28 56.26 1.65
N PRO A 7 -20.33 56.41 0.30
CA PRO A 7 -19.54 55.81 -0.79
C PRO A 7 -18.98 56.85 -1.83
N SER A 8 -18.26 56.38 -2.87
CA SER A 8 -18.44 56.80 -4.28
C SER A 8 -17.56 55.97 -5.24
N GLN A 9 -17.86 55.98 -6.55
CA GLN A 9 -17.11 55.28 -7.61
C GLN A 9 -16.34 56.24 -8.53
N SER A 10 -15.23 55.80 -9.11
CA SER A 10 -14.82 56.15 -10.48
C SER A 10 -13.77 55.16 -11.02
N HIS A 11 -13.61 55.11 -12.35
CA HIS A 11 -12.72 54.16 -13.05
C HIS A 11 -11.28 54.65 -13.16
N THR A 12 -10.31 53.72 -13.26
CA THR A 12 -9.20 53.83 -14.24
C THR A 12 -8.47 52.49 -14.43
N HIS A 13 -8.10 52.17 -15.68
CA HIS A 13 -7.16 51.11 -16.04
C HIS A 13 -5.79 51.71 -16.39
N PRO A 14 -4.70 51.01 -16.04
CA PRO A 14 -3.60 50.78 -17.00
C PRO A 14 -3.07 49.34 -16.93
N SER A 15 -2.28 48.83 -17.88
CA SER A 15 -2.14 49.15 -19.30
C SER A 15 -1.47 47.95 -20.00
N LEU A 16 -1.79 47.70 -21.27
CA LEU A 16 -1.09 46.70 -22.08
C LEU A 16 0.14 47.34 -22.74
N PHE A 17 1.26 46.61 -22.76
CA PHE A 17 2.36 46.87 -23.68
C PHE A 17 2.84 45.58 -24.34
N LEU A 18 2.55 45.45 -25.63
CA LEU A 18 3.32 44.57 -26.51
C LEU A 18 4.70 45.21 -26.76
N ASN A 19 5.70 44.37 -27.00
CA ASN A 19 6.73 44.72 -27.97
C ASN A 19 7.20 43.46 -28.72
N HIS A 20 7.07 43.49 -30.04
CA HIS A 20 7.72 42.53 -30.94
C HIS A 20 9.03 43.12 -31.43
N TYR A 21 10.12 42.34 -31.41
CA TYR A 21 11.17 42.52 -32.39
C TYR A 21 11.62 41.17 -32.96
N ARG A 22 11.82 41.15 -34.28
CA ARG A 22 12.21 39.98 -35.08
C ARG A 22 13.67 40.14 -35.52
N LEU A 23 14.35 39.01 -35.61
CA LEU A 23 15.40 38.69 -36.59
C LEU A 23 16.44 39.77 -36.94
N LEU A 24 17.72 39.45 -36.70
CA LEU A 24 18.73 39.49 -37.76
C LEU A 24 19.89 38.55 -37.41
N SER A 25 20.49 37.95 -38.45
CA SER A 25 21.74 37.19 -38.41
C SER A 25 22.62 37.72 -39.53
N PRO A 26 23.95 37.64 -39.40
CA PRO A 26 24.63 36.64 -40.21
C PRO A 26 25.77 35.89 -39.50
N ASN A 27 26.07 34.70 -40.02
CA ASN A 27 27.26 33.90 -39.74
C ASN A 27 28.27 34.12 -40.91
N PRO A 28 29.60 33.94 -40.74
CA PRO A 28 30.16 32.67 -41.21
C PRO A 28 31.42 32.11 -40.47
N PHE A 29 31.47 30.77 -40.41
CA PHE A 29 32.58 29.82 -40.66
C PHE A 29 34.01 30.29 -41.06
N PRO A 30 35.03 29.39 -41.02
CA PRO A 30 35.25 28.17 -40.21
C PRO A 30 36.72 27.99 -39.71
N LEU A 31 37.03 26.89 -39.00
CA LEU A 31 38.36 26.24 -39.08
C LEU A 31 38.30 24.73 -38.77
N LEU A 32 39.27 23.96 -39.30
CA LEU A 32 39.33 22.48 -39.27
C LEU A 32 40.41 21.95 -38.31
N LEU A 33 40.28 20.68 -37.90
CA LEU A 33 41.34 19.64 -37.77
C LEU A 33 40.71 18.33 -37.20
N ARG A 34 40.35 17.31 -37.99
CA ARG A 34 41.13 16.18 -38.58
C ARG A 34 41.69 15.15 -37.57
N PHE A 35 41.25 13.89 -37.73
CA PHE A 35 41.72 12.68 -37.01
C PHE A 35 43.14 12.23 -37.44
N PRO A 36 43.75 11.28 -36.70
CA PRO A 36 43.99 9.97 -37.33
C PRO A 36 43.82 8.70 -36.45
N ASN A 37 43.30 7.64 -37.11
CA ASN A 37 43.61 6.20 -37.02
C ASN A 37 43.65 5.38 -35.70
N LYS A 38 42.98 4.20 -35.78
CA LYS A 38 43.27 2.97 -35.00
C LYS A 38 44.61 2.35 -35.43
N PRO A 39 45.14 1.32 -34.73
CA PRO A 39 44.90 -0.03 -35.29
C PRO A 39 44.80 -1.22 -34.30
N HIS A 40 44.37 -2.35 -34.87
CA HIS A 40 44.52 -3.76 -34.47
C HIS A 40 43.76 -4.40 -33.29
N LYS A 41 43.28 -5.61 -33.58
CA LYS A 41 42.72 -6.63 -32.67
C LYS A 41 43.85 -7.48 -32.08
N LYS A 42 43.66 -8.02 -30.88
CA LYS A 42 44.11 -9.39 -30.55
C LYS A 42 43.01 -10.13 -29.78
N THR A 43 42.68 -11.33 -30.25
CA THR A 43 41.80 -12.28 -29.56
C THR A 43 42.66 -13.11 -28.62
N ILE A 44 42.25 -13.28 -27.36
CA ILE A 44 42.74 -14.34 -26.49
C ILE A 44 41.52 -15.05 -25.91
N SER A 45 41.42 -16.35 -26.20
CA SER A 45 40.50 -17.25 -25.51
C SER A 45 41.25 -17.86 -24.33
N THR A 46 40.66 -17.81 -23.13
CA THR A 46 41.17 -18.52 -21.96
C THR A 46 40.03 -19.29 -21.31
N THR A 47 39.81 -20.52 -21.77
CA THR A 47 38.95 -21.47 -21.08
C THR A 47 39.64 -21.90 -19.78
N LEU A 48 38.99 -21.73 -18.63
CA LEU A 48 39.47 -22.29 -17.37
C LEU A 48 38.33 -23.03 -16.66
N SER A 49 38.29 -24.34 -16.86
CA SER A 49 37.51 -25.25 -16.01
C SER A 49 38.32 -25.54 -14.75
N LEU A 50 37.68 -25.47 -13.57
CA LEU A 50 38.29 -25.98 -12.34
C LEU A 50 37.23 -26.67 -11.47
N THR A 51 37.55 -27.88 -11.05
CA THR A 51 36.63 -28.85 -10.45
C THR A 51 36.31 -28.50 -9.00
N LEU A 52 35.04 -28.61 -8.61
CA LEU A 52 34.58 -28.31 -7.26
C LEU A 52 34.37 -29.62 -6.47
N THR A 53 35.39 -30.03 -5.72
CA THR A 53 35.38 -31.25 -4.91
C THR A 53 34.73 -31.01 -3.54
N VAL A 54 33.96 -32.00 -3.06
CA VAL A 54 33.16 -31.91 -1.84
C VAL A 54 34.02 -31.99 -0.56
N HIS A 55 33.63 -31.24 0.47
CA HIS A 55 33.83 -31.64 1.85
C HIS A 55 32.56 -31.42 2.68
N ASN A 56 32.05 -32.50 3.26
CA ASN A 56 30.97 -32.50 4.24
C ASN A 56 31.58 -32.54 5.64
N SER A 57 31.12 -31.67 6.54
CA SER A 57 31.36 -31.80 7.98
C SER A 57 30.03 -31.68 8.72
N LEU A 58 29.49 -32.80 9.17
CA LEU A 58 28.46 -32.80 10.21
C LEU A 58 29.15 -32.72 11.58
N THR A 59 28.62 -31.90 12.47
CA THR A 59 28.88 -31.98 13.91
C THR A 59 27.55 -32.04 14.65
N SER A 60 27.19 -33.23 15.11
CA SER A 60 26.23 -33.40 16.20
C SER A 60 26.89 -33.03 17.53
N LEU A 61 26.09 -32.61 18.50
CA LEU A 61 26.47 -32.63 19.91
C LEU A 61 25.21 -32.86 20.73
N GLN A 62 25.23 -33.91 21.56
CA GLN A 62 24.13 -34.28 22.46
C GLN A 62 24.38 -33.73 23.87
N SER A 63 23.31 -33.74 24.66
CA SER A 63 23.31 -33.46 26.10
C SER A 63 24.23 -34.38 26.92
N PHE A 64 24.79 -33.83 28.00
CA PHE A 64 25.21 -34.57 29.20
C PHE A 64 24.77 -33.80 30.46
N THR A 65 24.67 -34.50 31.59
CA THR A 65 24.04 -34.06 32.85
C THR A 65 24.65 -34.78 34.06
N HIS A 66 24.71 -34.12 35.22
CA HIS A 66 25.17 -34.63 36.53
C HIS A 66 26.64 -35.11 36.57
N ASP A 67 27.29 -35.28 37.72
CA ASP A 67 26.86 -35.07 39.13
C ASP A 67 27.44 -33.73 39.73
N ASP A 68 27.18 -33.39 41.01
CA ASP A 68 26.84 -32.00 41.42
C ASP A 68 27.92 -31.11 42.15
N ASP A 69 28.17 -30.94 43.47
CA ASP A 69 27.70 -31.42 44.79
C ASP A 69 28.11 -30.37 45.91
N ASP A 70 27.79 -30.59 47.22
CA ASP A 70 28.25 -30.02 48.54
C ASP A 70 28.97 -28.63 48.68
N ASP A 71 28.76 -27.77 49.73
CA ASP A 71 27.83 -27.74 50.90
C ASP A 71 27.77 -26.30 51.54
N ASP A 72 26.87 -26.13 52.53
CA ASP A 72 26.76 -25.14 53.62
C ASP A 72 25.94 -23.84 53.42
N SER A 73 25.15 -23.49 54.45
CA SER A 73 24.19 -22.38 54.49
C SER A 73 23.76 -22.01 55.91
N PRO A 74 23.16 -20.81 56.12
CA PRO A 74 21.87 -20.83 56.81
C PRO A 74 20.83 -19.79 56.35
N ASN A 75 19.68 -20.31 55.89
CA ASN A 75 18.29 -20.09 56.39
C ASN A 75 18.05 -19.01 57.49
N PRO A 76 16.84 -18.39 57.64
CA PRO A 76 15.57 -19.14 57.59
C PRO A 76 14.23 -18.44 57.17
N LYS A 77 13.21 -19.27 56.87
CA LYS A 77 11.73 -19.01 56.83
C LYS A 77 11.21 -18.26 55.56
N THR A 78 10.00 -18.52 55.02
CA THR A 78 8.75 -19.06 55.62
C THR A 78 7.92 -20.03 54.73
N SER A 79 7.33 -21.05 55.37
CA SER A 79 6.01 -21.68 55.10
C SER A 79 5.58 -22.16 53.69
N SER A 80 5.77 -23.46 53.46
CA SER A 80 4.72 -24.48 53.17
C SER A 80 3.48 -24.16 52.30
N SER A 81 3.33 -24.93 51.22
CA SER A 81 2.11 -25.19 50.44
C SER A 81 0.99 -25.92 51.25
N PRO A 82 -0.24 -26.11 50.71
CA PRO A 82 -0.46 -27.22 49.77
C PRO A 82 -1.46 -26.97 48.61
N LEU A 83 -1.44 -27.90 47.65
CA LEU A 83 -2.45 -28.10 46.61
C LEU A 83 -3.89 -28.15 47.16
N ARG A 84 -4.87 -27.69 46.37
CA ARG A 84 -6.25 -28.19 46.43
C ARG A 84 -6.79 -28.51 45.04
N LEU A 85 -7.35 -29.71 44.92
CA LEU A 85 -8.04 -30.23 43.75
C LEU A 85 -9.55 -29.92 43.90
N ALA A 86 -10.13 -29.24 42.91
CA ALA A 86 -11.58 -29.04 42.77
C ALA A 86 -11.90 -28.91 41.27
N ALA A 87 -12.54 -29.92 40.66
CA ALA A 87 -13.99 -30.13 40.65
C ALA A 87 -14.72 -29.15 39.73
N VAL A 88 -14.90 -29.56 38.47
CA VAL A 88 -15.70 -28.84 37.46
C VAL A 88 -17.18 -28.96 37.81
N ILE A 89 -17.85 -27.84 38.10
CA ILE A 89 -19.30 -27.78 38.34
C ILE A 89 -19.98 -27.14 37.13
N PHE A 90 -20.95 -27.86 36.56
CA PHE A 90 -21.71 -27.46 35.38
C PHE A 90 -22.84 -26.50 35.78
N PHE A 91 -22.64 -25.19 35.61
CA PHE A 91 -23.70 -24.20 35.89
C PHE A 91 -24.66 -24.04 34.71
N LEU A 92 -25.78 -24.75 34.75
CA LEU A 92 -26.88 -24.63 33.80
C LEU A 92 -27.72 -23.38 34.11
N GLY A 93 -27.33 -22.23 33.56
CA GLY A 93 -28.04 -20.96 33.75
C GLY A 93 -29.32 -20.85 32.92
N CYS A 94 -30.48 -21.17 33.50
CA CYS A 94 -31.77 -20.93 32.87
C CYS A 94 -32.08 -19.43 32.78
N PHE A 95 -32.02 -18.85 31.58
CA PHE A 95 -32.61 -17.54 31.29
C PHE A 95 -33.96 -17.70 30.57
N THR A 96 -35.05 -17.40 31.28
CA THR A 96 -36.41 -17.39 30.73
C THR A 96 -36.63 -16.14 29.87
N PHE A 97 -36.75 -16.33 28.55
CA PHE A 97 -37.12 -15.24 27.63
C PHE A 97 -38.61 -14.87 27.77
N THR A 98 -38.90 -13.78 28.47
CA THR A 98 -40.23 -13.15 28.46
C THR A 98 -40.42 -12.39 27.15
N ALA A 99 -41.18 -12.95 26.21
CA ALA A 99 -41.44 -12.33 24.92
C ALA A 99 -42.41 -11.14 25.04
N ALA A 100 -41.88 -9.91 25.01
CA ALA A 100 -42.69 -8.69 24.91
C ALA A 100 -43.09 -8.42 23.45
N SER A 101 -44.36 -8.61 23.11
CA SER A 101 -44.88 -8.48 21.74
C SER A 101 -44.95 -7.02 21.25
N ALA A 102 -43.91 -6.56 20.57
CA ALA A 102 -43.97 -5.33 19.79
C ALA A 102 -44.86 -5.51 18.54
N ARG A 103 -45.90 -4.67 18.38
CA ARG A 103 -46.84 -4.74 17.26
C ARG A 103 -46.21 -4.16 15.98
N LEU A 104 -45.94 -5.02 15.00
CA LEU A 104 -45.68 -4.59 13.62
C LEU A 104 -47.00 -4.28 12.90
N PHE A 105 -47.07 -3.11 12.25
CA PHE A 105 -48.21 -2.73 11.41
C PHE A 105 -48.28 -3.63 10.17
N LYS A 106 -49.44 -4.27 9.94
CA LYS A 106 -49.74 -4.91 8.65
C LYS A 106 -50.12 -3.86 7.62
N VAL A 107 -49.35 -3.76 6.54
CA VAL A 107 -49.80 -3.13 5.28
C VAL A 107 -50.56 -4.20 4.49
N PRO A 108 -51.81 -3.97 4.05
CA PRO A 108 -52.54 -4.90 3.19
C PRO A 108 -52.05 -4.82 1.73
N PRO A 109 -52.17 -5.89 0.94
CA PRO A 109 -51.94 -5.81 -0.50
C PRO A 109 -53.02 -4.95 -1.18
N PRO A 110 -52.71 -4.26 -2.30
CA PRO A 110 -53.72 -3.56 -3.09
C PRO A 110 -54.71 -4.54 -3.72
N ALA A 111 -55.99 -4.17 -3.75
CA ALA A 111 -57.04 -4.97 -4.39
C ALA A 111 -56.98 -4.88 -5.92
N LEU A 112 -57.44 -5.92 -6.62
CA LEU A 112 -57.70 -5.83 -8.06
C LEU A 112 -58.87 -4.87 -8.31
N ALA A 113 -58.72 -4.01 -9.31
CA ALA A 113 -59.81 -3.22 -9.87
C ALA A 113 -60.12 -3.69 -11.30
N SER A 114 -61.41 -3.93 -11.52
CA SER A 114 -62.13 -4.21 -12.76
C SER A 114 -61.45 -3.86 -14.10
N THR A 115 -61.43 -4.87 -14.97
CA THR A 115 -61.94 -4.84 -16.36
C THR A 115 -61.96 -3.50 -17.09
N VAL A 116 -61.16 -3.41 -18.15
CA VAL A 116 -61.48 -2.63 -19.36
C VAL A 116 -61.86 -3.63 -20.45
N HIS A 117 -63.03 -3.46 -21.05
CA HIS A 117 -63.31 -4.05 -22.36
C HIS A 117 -62.59 -3.21 -23.42
N ASP A 118 -61.91 -3.87 -24.34
CA ASP A 118 -61.64 -3.29 -25.65
C ASP A 118 -62.04 -4.33 -26.70
N GLN A 119 -62.82 -3.92 -27.70
CA GLN A 119 -63.32 -4.82 -28.74
C GLN A 119 -62.38 -4.72 -29.95
N ILE A 120 -61.74 -5.83 -30.31
CA ILE A 120 -61.15 -5.99 -31.63
C ILE A 120 -61.94 -7.09 -32.34
N GLN A 121 -62.30 -6.80 -33.57
CA GLN A 121 -63.42 -7.41 -34.30
C GLN A 121 -62.96 -8.62 -35.12
N ASP A 122 -63.83 -9.63 -35.22
CA ASP A 122 -63.58 -10.82 -36.04
C ASP A 122 -63.40 -10.48 -37.52
N ASP A 123 -62.46 -11.16 -38.18
CA ASP A 123 -62.48 -11.38 -39.63
C ASP A 123 -62.29 -12.89 -39.91
N HIS A 124 -62.96 -13.40 -40.95
CA HIS A 124 -63.08 -14.84 -41.21
C HIS A 124 -62.16 -15.30 -42.35
N GLY A 125 -60.99 -15.82 -41.99
CA GLY A 125 -60.09 -16.56 -42.89
C GLY A 125 -59.83 -17.96 -42.34
N GLY A 126 -60.65 -18.94 -42.72
CA GLY A 126 -60.53 -20.31 -42.21
C GLY A 126 -59.58 -21.19 -43.00
N ASP A 127 -58.80 -22.01 -42.30
CA ASP A 127 -58.35 -23.32 -42.80
C ASP A 127 -58.37 -24.35 -41.64
N SER A 128 -58.56 -25.63 -41.96
CA SER A 128 -58.92 -26.68 -41.01
C SER A 128 -57.75 -27.56 -40.59
N ALA A 129 -57.10 -27.20 -39.49
CA ALA A 129 -56.12 -28.06 -38.80
C ALA A 129 -56.77 -28.85 -37.66
N LYS A 130 -56.43 -30.13 -37.52
CA LYS A 130 -56.90 -31.00 -36.43
C LYS A 130 -56.17 -30.70 -35.11
N PRO A 131 -56.79 -30.89 -33.95
CA PRO A 131 -56.12 -30.75 -32.66
C PRO A 131 -55.23 -31.98 -32.39
N GLU A 132 -53.93 -31.87 -32.67
CA GLU A 132 -52.93 -32.82 -32.19
C GLU A 132 -52.18 -32.24 -30.98
N ASN A 133 -51.92 -33.10 -29.97
CA ASN A 133 -50.97 -32.88 -28.87
C ASN A 133 -51.22 -31.70 -27.91
N VAL A 134 -52.44 -31.59 -27.37
CA VAL A 134 -52.68 -30.73 -26.18
C VAL A 134 -52.00 -31.32 -24.92
N GLU A 135 -51.92 -32.65 -24.80
CA GLU A 135 -51.40 -33.34 -23.60
C GLU A 135 -49.90 -33.08 -23.34
N ASN A 136 -49.10 -32.84 -24.39
CA ASN A 136 -47.66 -32.59 -24.24
C ASN A 136 -47.36 -31.22 -23.61
N LEU A 137 -48.19 -30.21 -23.81
CA LEU A 137 -47.92 -28.84 -23.34
C LEU A 137 -47.94 -28.71 -21.81
N GLU A 138 -48.81 -29.47 -21.13
CA GLU A 138 -48.84 -29.47 -19.66
C GLU A 138 -47.63 -30.20 -19.07
N ASP A 139 -47.24 -31.35 -19.63
CA ASP A 139 -46.07 -32.09 -19.15
C ASP A 139 -44.74 -31.41 -19.53
N ASP A 140 -44.65 -30.69 -20.65
CA ASP A 140 -43.51 -29.83 -21.00
C ASP A 140 -43.35 -28.66 -20.01
N ASP A 141 -44.41 -27.92 -19.68
CA ASP A 141 -44.34 -26.84 -18.68
C ASP A 141 -44.07 -27.40 -17.27
N LYS A 142 -44.55 -28.60 -16.95
CA LYS A 142 -44.29 -29.30 -15.69
C LYS A 142 -42.84 -29.80 -15.60
N GLU A 143 -42.25 -30.27 -16.70
CA GLU A 143 -40.83 -30.61 -16.76
C GLU A 143 -39.95 -29.35 -16.76
N LEU A 144 -40.35 -28.26 -17.43
CA LEU A 144 -39.70 -26.95 -17.36
C LEU A 144 -39.77 -26.38 -15.94
N ARG A 145 -40.91 -26.48 -15.25
CA ARG A 145 -41.05 -26.15 -13.82
C ARG A 145 -40.17 -27.05 -12.96
N ALA A 146 -40.09 -28.35 -13.22
CA ALA A 146 -39.20 -29.26 -12.48
C ALA A 146 -37.72 -28.90 -12.69
N LYS A 147 -37.29 -28.67 -13.94
CA LYS A 147 -35.96 -28.16 -14.33
C LYS A 147 -35.66 -26.82 -13.66
N PHE A 148 -36.62 -25.89 -13.64
CA PHE A 148 -36.49 -24.57 -13.01
C PHE A 148 -36.45 -24.63 -11.48
N GLN A 149 -37.20 -25.54 -10.84
CA GLN A 149 -37.13 -25.76 -9.39
C GLN A 149 -35.84 -26.51 -9.01
N ALA A 150 -35.36 -27.44 -9.83
CA ALA A 150 -34.04 -28.08 -9.71
C ALA A 150 -32.87 -27.13 -10.03
N TRP A 151 -33.14 -26.00 -10.69
CA TRP A 151 -32.21 -24.87 -10.84
C TRP A 151 -32.32 -23.91 -9.66
N LYS A 152 -33.52 -23.66 -9.11
CA LYS A 152 -33.74 -22.87 -7.88
C LYS A 152 -33.14 -23.52 -6.64
N SER A 153 -33.19 -24.84 -6.50
CA SER A 153 -32.48 -25.55 -5.44
C SER A 153 -30.95 -25.41 -5.57
N LYS A 154 -30.44 -25.21 -6.80
CA LYS A 154 -29.04 -24.84 -7.08
C LYS A 154 -28.76 -23.33 -6.93
N THR A 155 -29.75 -22.46 -6.74
CA THR A 155 -29.49 -21.02 -6.48
C THR A 155 -28.75 -20.79 -5.16
N TYR A 156 -28.93 -21.66 -4.16
CA TYR A 156 -28.09 -21.67 -2.95
C TYR A 156 -26.66 -22.23 -3.18
N ALA A 157 -26.37 -22.79 -4.36
CA ALA A 157 -25.07 -23.36 -4.72
C ALA A 157 -24.20 -22.42 -5.59
N LEU A 158 -24.66 -21.20 -5.89
CA LEU A 158 -23.85 -20.18 -6.56
C LEU A 158 -22.84 -19.55 -5.58
N THR A 159 -21.79 -20.30 -5.22
CA THR A 159 -20.74 -19.79 -4.31
C THR A 159 -19.83 -18.80 -5.03
N VAL A 160 -20.06 -17.51 -4.79
CA VAL A 160 -19.31 -16.38 -5.34
C VAL A 160 -17.92 -16.32 -4.70
N PRO A 161 -16.82 -16.42 -5.47
CA PRO A 161 -15.48 -16.42 -4.93
C PRO A 161 -14.92 -15.00 -4.74
N LEU A 162 -14.01 -14.84 -3.79
CA LEU A 162 -13.14 -13.65 -3.71
C LEU A 162 -11.76 -14.05 -3.19
N THR A 163 -10.71 -13.66 -3.91
CA THR A 163 -9.32 -14.04 -3.67
C THR A 163 -8.49 -12.80 -3.41
N VAL A 164 -8.11 -12.58 -2.15
CA VAL A 164 -7.38 -11.40 -1.68
C VAL A 164 -5.92 -11.79 -1.43
N VAL A 165 -4.96 -11.00 -1.92
CA VAL A 165 -3.56 -11.08 -1.49
C VAL A 165 -3.21 -9.80 -0.75
N ALA A 166 -3.01 -9.91 0.56
CA ALA A 166 -2.68 -8.79 1.43
C ALA A 166 -1.21 -8.80 1.85
N LEU A 167 -0.72 -7.64 2.28
CA LEU A 167 0.51 -7.58 3.07
C LEU A 167 0.27 -8.24 4.45
N ARG A 168 1.23 -9.03 4.93
CA ARG A 168 1.17 -9.66 6.25
C ARG A 168 1.06 -8.59 7.35
N GLY A 169 -0.03 -8.63 8.10
CA GLY A 169 -0.28 -7.65 9.17
C GLY A 169 -0.80 -6.29 8.68
N SER A 170 -1.30 -6.17 7.45
CA SER A 170 -2.01 -4.97 6.98
C SER A 170 -3.53 -4.99 7.19
N LEU A 171 -4.11 -6.16 7.50
CA LEU A 171 -5.54 -6.32 7.79
C LEU A 171 -5.78 -6.71 9.26
N PRO A 172 -6.68 -6.02 9.99
CA PRO A 172 -7.12 -6.45 11.31
C PRO A 172 -7.78 -7.84 11.26
N PRO A 173 -7.48 -8.77 12.18
CA PRO A 173 -8.05 -10.12 12.15
C PRO A 173 -9.59 -10.18 12.18
N SER A 174 -10.23 -9.21 12.84
CA SER A 174 -11.70 -9.11 12.89
C SER A 174 -12.33 -8.86 11.53
N TRP A 175 -11.70 -8.05 10.66
CA TRP A 175 -12.24 -7.74 9.33
C TRP A 175 -12.53 -8.99 8.49
N ILE A 176 -11.72 -10.04 8.66
CA ILE A 176 -11.87 -11.28 7.88
C ILE A 176 -13.12 -12.04 8.32
N LYS A 177 -13.34 -12.14 9.63
CA LYS A 177 -14.54 -12.76 10.20
C LYS A 177 -15.79 -11.95 9.83
N ASP A 178 -15.78 -10.65 10.14
CA ASP A 178 -16.90 -9.74 9.91
C ASP A 178 -17.31 -9.69 8.42
N PHE A 179 -16.36 -9.72 7.48
CA PHE A 179 -16.67 -9.79 6.05
C PHE A 179 -17.34 -11.12 5.67
N ILE A 180 -16.83 -12.26 6.17
CA ILE A 180 -17.43 -13.58 5.91
C ILE A 180 -18.85 -13.65 6.49
N GLU A 181 -19.08 -13.10 7.68
CA GLU A 181 -20.40 -13.06 8.31
C GLU A 181 -21.37 -12.15 7.54
N SER A 182 -20.94 -10.95 7.11
CA SER A 182 -21.77 -10.03 6.31
C SER A 182 -22.15 -10.57 4.92
N GLN A 183 -21.32 -11.44 4.33
CA GLN A 183 -21.59 -12.07 3.03
C GLN A 183 -22.37 -13.38 3.15
N GLY A 184 -22.27 -14.06 4.30
CA GLY A 184 -22.92 -15.33 4.56
C GLY A 184 -22.46 -16.48 3.65
N ARG A 185 -23.30 -17.53 3.55
CA ARG A 185 -22.94 -18.81 2.90
C ARG A 185 -22.63 -18.72 1.40
N ARG A 186 -22.87 -17.58 0.74
CA ARG A 186 -22.57 -17.38 -0.69
C ARG A 186 -21.08 -17.17 -0.97
N LEU A 187 -20.27 -16.79 0.03
CA LEU A 187 -18.87 -16.40 -0.18
C LEU A 187 -17.89 -17.57 -0.14
N LYS A 188 -17.06 -17.72 -1.19
CA LYS A 188 -15.86 -18.57 -1.19
C LYS A 188 -14.60 -17.71 -1.08
N PHE A 189 -14.38 -17.17 0.13
CA PHE A 189 -13.23 -16.31 0.43
C PHE A 189 -11.92 -17.09 0.42
N ARG A 190 -10.85 -16.45 -0.08
CA ARG A 190 -9.48 -16.98 -0.09
C ARG A 190 -8.50 -15.85 0.16
N LEU A 191 -8.07 -15.68 1.42
CA LEU A 191 -7.04 -14.71 1.79
C LEU A 191 -5.65 -15.36 1.74
N LYS A 192 -4.67 -14.65 1.18
CA LYS A 192 -3.24 -14.97 1.24
C LYS A 192 -2.50 -13.76 1.81
N TYR A 193 -1.41 -14.01 2.53
CA TYR A 193 -0.53 -12.95 3.06
C TYR A 193 0.89 -13.10 2.52
N ASN A 194 1.37 -12.11 1.76
CA ASN A 194 2.76 -12.01 1.35
C ASN A 194 3.58 -11.33 2.47
N GLY A 195 4.88 -11.63 2.57
CA GLY A 195 5.79 -11.05 3.56
C GLY A 195 6.14 -9.58 3.29
N SER A 196 6.16 -9.15 2.02
CA SER A 196 6.39 -7.76 1.61
C SER A 196 5.51 -7.37 0.42
N LEU A 197 5.28 -6.08 0.24
CA LEU A 197 4.61 -5.51 -0.94
C LEU A 197 5.46 -5.68 -2.21
N GLU A 198 6.79 -5.59 -2.08
CA GLU A 198 7.74 -5.93 -3.16
C GLU A 198 7.54 -7.37 -3.64
N GLY A 199 7.30 -8.33 -2.74
CA GLY A 199 6.96 -9.70 -3.09
C GLY A 199 5.69 -9.80 -3.94
N ILE A 200 4.64 -9.04 -3.59
CA ILE A 200 3.38 -8.98 -4.36
C ILE A 200 3.64 -8.36 -5.74
N PHE A 201 4.36 -7.23 -5.79
CA PHE A 201 4.71 -6.55 -7.05
C PHE A 201 5.59 -7.42 -7.96
N SER A 202 6.50 -8.20 -7.39
CA SER A 202 7.36 -9.15 -8.10
C SER A 202 6.54 -10.32 -8.67
N ASP A 203 5.68 -10.95 -7.86
CA ASP A 203 4.76 -12.00 -8.32
C ASP A 203 3.88 -11.53 -9.49
N LEU A 204 3.40 -10.29 -9.43
CA LEU A 204 2.58 -9.65 -10.48
C LEU A 204 3.42 -9.29 -11.72
N SER A 205 4.68 -8.90 -11.54
CA SER A 205 5.59 -8.55 -12.63
C SER A 205 6.02 -9.77 -13.46
N MET A 206 6.05 -10.97 -12.86
CA MET A 206 6.50 -12.19 -13.52
C MET A 206 5.74 -12.48 -14.83
N PRO A 207 6.44 -12.81 -15.94
CA PRO A 207 5.79 -13.23 -17.18
C PRO A 207 4.98 -14.53 -16.98
N SER A 208 3.78 -14.60 -17.55
CA SER A 208 2.95 -15.81 -17.52
C SER A 208 3.52 -16.88 -18.45
N ARG A 209 4.52 -17.66 -17.98
CA ARG A 209 5.26 -18.67 -18.77
C ARG A 209 4.41 -19.87 -19.26
N LYS A 210 3.09 -19.87 -19.04
CA LYS A 210 2.15 -20.92 -19.44
C LYS A 210 0.75 -20.32 -19.68
N GLY A 211 -0.03 -20.92 -20.57
CA GLY A 211 -1.48 -20.65 -20.75
C GLY A 211 -2.37 -21.18 -19.61
N TYR A 212 -1.83 -21.31 -18.40
CA TYR A 212 -2.54 -21.71 -17.18
C TYR A 212 -1.89 -21.05 -15.97
N VAL A 213 -2.68 -20.29 -15.20
CA VAL A 213 -2.26 -19.64 -13.97
C VAL A 213 -2.83 -20.39 -12.77
N SER A 214 -1.97 -20.84 -11.84
CA SER A 214 -2.42 -21.66 -10.70
C SER A 214 -3.32 -20.89 -9.73
N PRO A 215 -4.28 -21.55 -9.03
CA PRO A 215 -5.08 -20.93 -7.98
C PRO A 215 -4.24 -20.39 -6.81
N SER A 216 -3.03 -20.94 -6.61
CA SER A 216 -2.06 -20.51 -5.61
C SER A 216 -1.35 -19.20 -5.98
N SER A 217 -1.23 -18.85 -7.26
CA SER A 217 -0.53 -17.64 -7.72
C SER A 217 -1.21 -16.33 -7.26
N THR A 218 -0.40 -15.28 -7.08
CA THR A 218 -0.85 -13.88 -6.89
C THR A 218 -1.48 -13.31 -8.17
N LEU A 219 -1.07 -13.77 -9.35
CA LEU A 219 -1.67 -13.43 -10.65
C LEU A 219 -3.14 -13.92 -10.79
N ALA A 220 -3.53 -14.91 -9.98
CA ALA A 220 -4.90 -15.42 -9.89
C ALA A 220 -5.69 -14.86 -8.68
N ALA A 221 -5.27 -13.71 -8.15
CA ALA A 221 -6.04 -12.94 -7.19
C ALA A 221 -7.10 -12.09 -7.89
N ASP A 222 -8.21 -11.86 -7.19
CA ASP A 222 -9.25 -10.91 -7.59
C ASP A 222 -8.87 -9.47 -7.16
N ILE A 223 -8.13 -9.33 -6.05
CA ILE A 223 -7.64 -8.04 -5.53
C ILE A 223 -6.33 -8.22 -4.75
N VAL A 224 -5.44 -7.24 -4.83
CA VAL A 224 -4.07 -7.30 -4.28
C VAL A 224 -3.68 -6.01 -3.55
N SER A 225 -2.84 -6.12 -2.51
CA SER A 225 -2.20 -4.97 -1.88
C SER A 225 -1.01 -4.47 -2.70
N VAL A 226 -0.98 -3.17 -3.00
CA VAL A 226 0.11 -2.45 -3.65
C VAL A 226 0.41 -1.21 -2.82
N GLY A 227 1.68 -0.96 -2.50
CA GLY A 227 2.09 0.31 -1.87
C GLY A 227 2.03 1.46 -2.88
N ASP A 228 1.61 2.63 -2.44
CA ASP A 228 1.50 3.85 -3.26
C ASP A 228 2.74 4.18 -4.11
N SER A 229 3.93 4.06 -3.54
CA SER A 229 5.22 4.23 -4.24
C SER A 229 5.44 3.26 -5.41
N TRP A 230 4.71 2.13 -5.47
CA TRP A 230 4.68 1.21 -6.61
C TRP A 230 3.50 1.44 -7.57
N LEU A 231 2.49 2.25 -7.21
CA LEU A 231 1.28 2.45 -8.02
C LEU A 231 1.61 2.93 -9.44
N ASN A 232 2.47 3.95 -9.57
CA ASN A 232 2.95 4.44 -10.86
C ASN A 232 3.51 3.30 -11.72
N PHE A 233 4.52 2.58 -11.20
CA PHE A 233 5.17 1.48 -11.91
C PHE A 233 4.24 0.30 -12.20
N ALA A 234 3.19 0.09 -11.41
CA ALA A 234 2.19 -0.94 -11.65
C ALA A 234 1.28 -0.57 -12.84
N ILE A 235 0.95 0.72 -13.00
CA ILE A 235 0.24 1.28 -14.14
C ILE A 235 1.12 1.25 -15.39
N THR A 236 2.35 1.80 -15.35
CA THR A 236 3.24 1.86 -16.52
C THR A 236 3.61 0.47 -17.07
N LYS A 237 3.68 -0.55 -16.21
CA LYS A 237 3.91 -1.95 -16.62
C LYS A 237 2.63 -2.72 -16.97
N ALA A 238 1.46 -2.08 -16.91
CA ALA A 238 0.14 -2.64 -17.14
C ALA A 238 -0.16 -3.92 -16.33
N ILE A 239 0.41 -4.06 -15.11
CA ILE A 239 0.22 -5.25 -14.26
C ILE A 239 -1.03 -5.18 -13.37
N ILE A 240 -1.63 -4.00 -13.27
CA ILE A 240 -2.95 -3.75 -12.68
C ILE A 240 -3.88 -3.11 -13.71
N GLU A 241 -5.19 -3.20 -13.49
CA GLU A 241 -6.23 -2.60 -14.32
C GLU A 241 -7.05 -1.56 -13.53
N PRO A 242 -7.58 -0.50 -14.17
CA PRO A 242 -8.32 0.52 -13.46
C PRO A 242 -9.66 -0.03 -12.97
N ILE A 243 -10.08 0.42 -11.78
CA ILE A 243 -11.36 0.02 -11.20
C ILE A 243 -12.46 0.74 -11.97
N GLN A 244 -13.45 -0.01 -12.47
CA GLN A 244 -14.54 0.54 -13.30
C GLN A 244 -15.69 1.08 -12.45
N GLY A 245 -16.43 2.07 -12.99
CA GLY A 245 -17.65 2.61 -12.39
C GLY A 245 -17.48 3.33 -11.05
N VAL A 246 -16.27 3.78 -10.71
CA VAL A 246 -15.92 4.21 -9.34
C VAL A 246 -16.62 5.48 -8.87
N GLU A 247 -16.86 6.45 -9.76
CA GLU A 247 -17.47 7.75 -9.40
C GLU A 247 -18.86 7.56 -8.74
N ASP A 248 -19.60 6.53 -9.15
CA ASP A 248 -20.93 6.20 -8.63
C ASP A 248 -20.91 5.42 -7.29
N LEU A 249 -19.74 4.99 -6.81
CA LEU A 249 -19.63 4.15 -5.61
C LEU A 249 -19.47 4.99 -4.33
N GLU A 250 -20.31 4.72 -3.34
CA GLU A 250 -20.34 5.45 -2.06
C GLU A 250 -18.99 5.46 -1.33
N TRP A 251 -18.20 4.37 -1.44
CA TRP A 251 -16.87 4.32 -0.83
C TRP A 251 -15.91 5.36 -1.41
N PHE A 252 -16.06 5.75 -2.67
CA PHE A 252 -15.21 6.74 -3.34
C PHE A 252 -15.75 8.17 -3.13
N LYS A 253 -17.07 8.36 -3.19
CA LYS A 253 -17.72 9.64 -2.84
C LYS A 253 -17.33 10.08 -1.43
N GLY A 254 -17.32 9.14 -0.48
CA GLY A 254 -16.92 9.33 0.91
C GLY A 254 -15.41 9.41 1.17
N LEU A 255 -14.54 9.38 0.15
CA LEU A 255 -13.12 9.69 0.33
C LEU A 255 -12.87 11.20 0.37
N SER A 256 -11.86 11.58 1.15
CA SER A 256 -11.19 12.90 1.11
C SER A 256 -10.85 13.33 -0.31
N ASP A 257 -10.90 14.62 -0.61
CA ASP A 257 -10.50 15.13 -1.94
C ASP A 257 -9.00 14.96 -2.18
N LYS A 258 -8.16 15.02 -1.13
CA LYS A 258 -6.74 14.63 -1.20
C LYS A 258 -6.59 13.17 -1.64
N TRP A 259 -7.48 12.25 -1.22
CA TRP A 259 -7.51 10.89 -1.77
C TRP A 259 -8.03 10.86 -3.21
N LYS A 260 -9.14 11.53 -3.53
CA LYS A 260 -9.72 11.51 -4.90
C LYS A 260 -8.70 11.95 -5.95
N VAL A 261 -7.96 13.04 -5.68
CA VAL A 261 -6.84 13.49 -6.53
C VAL A 261 -5.68 12.48 -6.49
N TYR A 262 -5.24 12.05 -5.29
CA TYR A 262 -4.09 11.15 -5.18
C TYR A 262 -4.33 9.72 -5.71
N LEU A 263 -5.55 9.33 -6.07
CA LEU A 263 -5.86 8.01 -6.67
C LEU A 263 -6.15 8.06 -8.18
N ARG A 264 -6.42 9.25 -8.72
CA ARG A 264 -6.69 9.45 -10.15
C ARG A 264 -5.40 9.49 -10.95
N ARG A 265 -5.29 8.66 -12.00
CA ARG A 265 -4.09 8.52 -12.84
C ARG A 265 -4.39 8.32 -14.32
N ASN A 266 -3.51 8.84 -15.16
CA ASN A 266 -3.49 8.54 -16.60
C ASN A 266 -2.98 7.10 -16.88
N SER A 267 -2.80 6.76 -18.15
CA SER A 267 -2.33 5.43 -18.59
C SER A 267 -0.84 5.17 -18.40
N VAL A 268 -0.02 6.18 -18.10
CA VAL A 268 1.42 6.02 -17.80
C VAL A 268 1.72 6.01 -16.30
N GLY A 269 0.80 6.50 -15.46
CA GLY A 269 0.85 6.44 -14.00
C GLY A 269 1.03 7.80 -13.29
N GLU A 270 0.91 8.91 -14.03
CA GLU A 270 0.96 10.29 -13.52
C GLU A 270 -0.40 10.77 -13.03
N ILE A 271 -0.43 11.81 -12.18
CA ILE A 271 -1.67 12.41 -11.66
C ILE A 271 -2.36 13.21 -12.76
N ASP A 272 -3.63 12.91 -13.00
CA ASP A 272 -4.40 13.45 -14.12
C ASP A 272 -5.87 13.66 -13.71
N PRO A 273 -6.43 14.89 -13.81
CA PRO A 273 -7.84 15.17 -13.55
C PRO A 273 -8.83 14.40 -14.44
N GLU A 274 -8.45 14.04 -15.68
CA GLU A 274 -9.24 13.23 -16.61
C GLU A 274 -8.91 11.73 -16.49
N GLY A 275 -7.98 11.38 -15.60
CA GLY A 275 -7.52 10.02 -15.35
C GLY A 275 -8.57 9.11 -14.71
N LYS A 276 -8.23 7.81 -14.65
CA LYS A 276 -9.05 6.75 -14.05
C LYS A 276 -8.61 6.48 -12.60
N ILE A 277 -9.45 5.81 -11.81
CA ILE A 277 -9.08 5.35 -10.47
C ILE A 277 -8.49 3.94 -10.57
N TRP A 278 -7.22 3.78 -10.17
CA TRP A 278 -6.49 2.51 -10.33
C TRP A 278 -6.39 1.67 -9.05
N ALA A 279 -6.65 2.28 -7.90
CA ALA A 279 -6.62 1.60 -6.61
C ALA A 279 -7.53 2.29 -5.60
N ALA A 280 -7.87 1.58 -4.51
CA ALA A 280 -8.61 2.12 -3.38
C ALA A 280 -7.78 2.01 -2.08
N PRO A 281 -7.56 3.09 -1.32
CA PRO A 281 -6.75 3.03 -0.11
C PRO A 281 -7.48 2.23 0.98
N TYR A 282 -6.74 1.52 1.82
CA TYR A 282 -7.31 0.86 3.00
C TYR A 282 -6.52 1.10 4.29
N ARG A 283 -5.25 1.54 4.17
CA ARG A 283 -4.40 1.94 5.29
C ARG A 283 -3.40 2.99 4.83
N TRP A 284 -3.04 3.91 5.72
CA TRP A 284 -1.96 4.88 5.49
C TRP A 284 -1.18 5.18 6.77
N GLY A 285 -0.07 5.89 6.64
CA GLY A 285 0.71 6.44 7.74
C GLY A 285 1.77 7.41 7.24
N CYS A 286 2.85 7.59 7.99
CA CYS A 286 3.96 8.46 7.62
C CYS A 286 5.33 7.84 7.93
N MET A 287 6.39 8.43 7.40
CA MET A 287 7.74 8.26 7.93
C MET A 287 7.86 8.90 9.33
N VAL A 288 8.63 8.26 10.20
CA VAL A 288 8.89 8.70 11.59
C VAL A 288 10.35 8.48 11.98
N ILE A 289 10.79 9.21 13.01
CA ILE A 289 12.10 9.08 13.63
C ILE A 289 11.92 8.53 15.05
N ALA A 290 12.51 7.37 15.34
CA ALA A 290 12.59 6.80 16.68
C ALA A 290 13.98 7.03 17.28
N TYR A 291 14.07 7.29 18.58
CA TYR A 291 15.36 7.41 19.27
C TYR A 291 15.36 6.84 20.69
N LYS A 292 16.54 6.42 21.17
CA LYS A 292 16.74 5.88 22.52
C LYS A 292 16.98 7.00 23.54
N LYS A 293 15.98 7.27 24.38
CA LYS A 293 16.00 8.35 25.37
C LYS A 293 17.19 8.29 26.32
N SER A 294 17.53 7.10 26.84
CA SER A 294 18.69 6.94 27.73
C SER A 294 20.03 7.27 27.06
N LYS A 295 20.16 7.06 25.73
CA LYS A 295 21.38 7.45 25.00
C LYS A 295 21.47 8.96 24.84
N PHE A 296 20.36 9.61 24.52
CA PHE A 296 20.30 11.07 24.43
C PHE A 296 20.59 11.73 25.78
N GLN A 297 20.00 11.22 26.87
CA GLN A 297 20.30 11.66 28.25
C GLN A 297 21.77 11.43 28.63
N GLN A 298 22.33 10.24 28.38
CA GLN A 298 23.74 9.91 28.66
C GLN A 298 24.71 10.84 27.93
N GLN A 299 24.40 11.23 26.69
CA GLN A 299 25.23 12.11 25.86
C GLN A 299 24.86 13.60 25.99
N LYS A 300 23.93 13.95 26.90
CA LYS A 300 23.40 15.32 27.10
C LYS A 300 22.82 15.96 25.81
N LEU A 301 22.33 15.15 24.88
CA LEU A 301 21.72 15.60 23.63
C LEU A 301 20.27 16.06 23.89
N ALA A 302 19.89 17.19 23.29
CA ALA A 302 18.49 17.59 23.22
C ALA A 302 17.64 16.52 22.49
N PRO A 303 16.34 16.38 22.77
CA PRO A 303 15.43 15.52 22.00
C PRO A 303 15.54 15.71 20.47
N ILE A 304 15.11 14.71 19.70
CA ILE A 304 14.83 14.90 18.27
C ILE A 304 13.45 15.53 18.14
N GLU A 305 13.36 16.56 17.30
CA GLU A 305 12.13 17.24 16.92
C GLU A 305 11.93 17.33 15.39
N ASP A 306 13.01 17.38 14.61
CA ASP A 306 12.93 17.58 13.15
C ASP A 306 14.08 16.93 12.38
N TRP A 307 14.02 16.93 11.04
CA TRP A 307 15.03 16.28 10.18
C TRP A 307 16.45 16.81 10.40
N ALA A 308 16.60 18.10 10.70
CA ALA A 308 17.90 18.73 10.96
C ALA A 308 18.68 18.07 12.11
N ASP A 309 17.99 17.43 13.05
CA ASP A 309 18.62 16.74 14.17
C ASP A 309 19.41 15.50 13.74
N LEU A 310 19.13 14.93 12.56
CA LEU A 310 19.89 13.82 12.00
C LEU A 310 21.29 14.23 11.52
N TRP A 311 21.55 15.53 11.29
CA TRP A 311 22.85 16.06 10.87
C TRP A 311 23.78 16.40 12.05
N ARG A 312 23.33 16.26 13.29
CA ARG A 312 24.15 16.49 14.50
C ARG A 312 25.38 15.56 14.53
N PRO A 313 26.62 16.06 14.74
CA PRO A 313 27.85 15.27 14.60
C PRO A 313 27.97 14.11 15.59
N GLU A 314 27.28 14.17 16.73
CA GLU A 314 27.25 13.12 17.75
C GLU A 314 26.48 11.86 17.31
N LEU A 315 25.74 11.93 16.20
CA LEU A 315 25.02 10.81 15.60
C LEU A 315 25.86 10.02 14.57
N ALA A 316 27.16 10.29 14.44
CA ALA A 316 28.03 9.65 13.46
C ALA A 316 28.03 8.12 13.59
N GLY A 317 27.52 7.42 12.57
CA GLY A 317 27.29 5.98 12.60
C GLY A 317 26.28 5.49 13.66
N ARG A 318 25.34 6.35 14.08
CA ARG A 318 24.31 6.06 15.12
C ARG A 318 22.87 6.09 14.62
N ILE A 319 22.65 6.24 13.31
CA ILE A 319 21.32 6.15 12.67
C ILE A 319 21.22 4.84 11.87
N SER A 320 20.06 4.18 11.88
CA SER A 320 19.66 3.23 10.83
C SER A 320 18.47 3.80 10.05
N MET A 321 18.45 3.64 8.72
CA MET A 321 17.38 4.19 7.87
C MET A 321 16.86 3.13 6.89
N VAL A 322 15.64 3.32 6.38
CA VAL A 322 15.11 2.54 5.25
C VAL A 322 15.96 2.74 3.98
N ASP A 323 16.21 1.65 3.24
CA ASP A 323 16.85 1.71 1.91
C ASP A 323 15.79 2.04 0.84
N SER A 324 15.46 3.33 0.73
CA SER A 324 14.54 3.85 -0.28
C SER A 324 15.01 5.22 -0.78
N PRO A 325 15.40 5.36 -2.07
CA PRO A 325 15.88 6.63 -2.64
C PRO A 325 14.96 7.83 -2.44
N ARG A 326 13.63 7.61 -2.55
CA ARG A 326 12.63 8.67 -2.33
C ARG A 326 12.60 9.14 -0.88
N GLU A 327 12.77 8.21 0.06
CA GLU A 327 12.78 8.54 1.50
C GLU A 327 14.10 9.18 1.92
N VAL A 328 15.23 8.67 1.42
CA VAL A 328 16.58 9.18 1.73
C VAL A 328 16.82 10.56 1.13
N ILE A 329 16.56 10.76 -0.17
CA ILE A 329 16.66 12.10 -0.76
C ILE A 329 15.55 13.01 -0.22
N GLY A 330 14.34 12.50 0.00
CA GLY A 330 13.25 13.28 0.59
C GLY A 330 13.56 13.84 2.00
N ALA A 331 14.26 13.07 2.84
CA ALA A 331 14.77 13.57 4.12
C ALA A 331 15.83 14.68 3.96
N VAL A 332 16.73 14.56 2.97
CA VAL A 332 17.69 15.62 2.61
C VAL A 332 16.96 16.87 2.11
N LEU A 333 15.94 16.71 1.28
CA LEU A 333 15.12 17.80 0.74
C LEU A 333 14.35 18.51 1.86
N LYS A 334 13.69 17.78 2.78
CA LYS A 334 13.02 18.40 3.95
C LYS A 334 13.99 19.10 4.89
N TYR A 335 15.18 18.55 5.11
CA TYR A 335 16.25 19.25 5.84
C TYR A 335 16.66 20.57 5.15
N MET A 336 16.65 20.60 3.82
CA MET A 336 16.91 21.79 3.00
C MET A 336 15.65 22.68 2.78
N GLY A 337 14.51 22.38 3.43
CA GLY A 337 13.27 23.15 3.30
C GLY A 337 12.44 22.89 2.03
N ALA A 338 12.79 21.86 1.25
CA ALA A 338 12.14 21.47 0.00
C ALA A 338 11.11 20.32 0.17
N SER A 339 10.43 19.97 -0.93
CA SER A 339 9.37 18.96 -1.01
C SER A 339 9.91 17.54 -1.27
N TYR A 340 9.19 16.50 -0.81
CA TYR A 340 9.42 15.11 -1.29
C TYR A 340 9.15 14.91 -2.79
N ASN A 341 8.45 15.85 -3.42
CA ASN A 341 8.00 15.82 -4.81
C ASN A 341 8.73 16.86 -5.68
N THR A 342 9.90 17.36 -5.24
CA THR A 342 10.80 18.18 -6.06
C THR A 342 11.18 17.44 -7.35
N ASN A 343 10.67 17.95 -8.48
CA ASN A 343 10.83 17.36 -9.81
C ASN A 343 12.04 17.93 -10.58
N ASN A 344 12.59 19.08 -10.17
CA ASN A 344 13.83 19.64 -10.70
C ASN A 344 14.66 20.22 -9.56
N ILE A 345 15.78 19.56 -9.19
CA ILE A 345 16.57 19.96 -8.03
C ILE A 345 17.27 21.31 -8.25
N ASP A 346 17.87 21.53 -9.42
CA ASP A 346 18.65 22.76 -9.70
C ASP A 346 17.81 24.03 -9.74
N LEU A 347 16.52 23.95 -10.06
CA LEU A 347 15.59 25.08 -10.06
C LEU A 347 14.82 25.25 -8.73
N GLN A 348 14.59 24.17 -7.99
CA GLN A 348 13.67 24.17 -6.82
C GLN A 348 14.38 24.08 -5.46
N VAL A 349 15.69 23.84 -5.42
CA VAL A 349 16.45 23.64 -4.17
C VAL A 349 17.59 24.64 -4.06
N ALA A 350 17.75 25.25 -2.88
CA ALA A 350 18.82 26.21 -2.62
C ALA A 350 20.21 25.57 -2.79
N GLY A 351 21.00 26.08 -3.73
CA GLY A 351 22.32 25.53 -4.10
C GLY A 351 22.27 24.29 -5.01
N GLY A 352 21.08 23.93 -5.51
CA GLY A 352 20.86 22.90 -6.52
C GLY A 352 21.40 21.51 -6.16
N ARG A 353 21.69 20.73 -7.21
CA ARG A 353 22.15 19.35 -7.13
C ARG A 353 23.41 19.20 -6.28
N SER A 354 24.34 20.15 -6.37
CA SER A 354 25.59 20.17 -5.59
C SER A 354 25.34 20.28 -4.09
N ALA A 355 24.36 21.07 -3.67
CA ALA A 355 23.99 21.20 -2.26
C ALA A 355 23.25 19.95 -1.74
N VAL A 356 22.36 19.36 -2.55
CA VAL A 356 21.70 18.08 -2.22
C VAL A 356 22.74 16.97 -2.07
N GLN A 357 23.70 16.83 -3.01
CA GLN A 357 24.76 15.83 -2.92
C GLN A 357 25.59 16.01 -1.64
N LYS A 358 26.03 17.24 -1.33
CA LYS A 358 26.80 17.54 -0.12
C LYS A 358 26.04 17.17 1.16
N ASN A 359 24.74 17.46 1.24
CA ASN A 359 23.94 17.14 2.41
C ASN A 359 23.61 15.64 2.52
N LEU A 360 23.46 14.95 1.39
CA LEU A 360 23.34 13.49 1.30
C LEU A 360 24.64 12.78 1.75
N GLU A 361 25.81 13.27 1.33
CA GLU A 361 27.13 12.80 1.81
C GLU A 361 27.36 13.07 3.31
N LEU A 362 26.72 14.08 3.89
CA LEU A 362 26.72 14.31 5.32
C LEU A 362 25.80 13.30 6.03
N LEU A 363 24.57 13.10 5.56
CA LEU A 363 23.64 12.10 6.11
C LEU A 363 24.23 10.68 6.06
N GLY A 364 24.92 10.33 4.98
CA GLY A 364 25.62 9.05 4.82
C GLY A 364 26.78 8.80 5.80
N LYS A 365 27.23 9.81 6.56
CA LYS A 365 28.19 9.64 7.69
C LYS A 365 27.47 9.40 9.02
N GLN A 366 26.21 9.80 9.13
CA GLN A 366 25.37 9.65 10.31
C GLN A 366 24.68 8.27 10.32
N VAL A 367 24.30 7.80 9.13
CA VAL A 367 23.67 6.48 8.93
C VAL A 367 24.72 5.36 8.91
N ARG A 368 24.58 4.40 9.82
CA ARG A 368 25.39 3.16 9.92
C ARG A 368 25.02 2.14 8.86
N LEU A 369 23.74 2.09 8.49
CA LEU A 369 23.16 1.15 7.53
C LEU A 369 21.84 1.67 6.97
N PHE A 370 21.63 1.42 5.69
CA PHE A 370 20.33 1.51 5.03
C PHE A 370 19.83 0.08 4.77
N ASP A 371 18.61 -0.25 5.17
CA ASP A 371 18.00 -1.58 4.97
C ASP A 371 16.46 -1.44 5.05
N SER A 372 15.70 -2.01 4.10
CA SER A 372 14.23 -1.88 4.06
C SER A 372 13.45 -3.05 4.71
N VAL A 373 14.13 -3.98 5.39
CA VAL A 373 13.55 -5.15 6.07
C VAL A 373 14.07 -5.32 7.50
N ASN A 374 15.33 -4.96 7.76
CA ASN A 374 16.04 -5.26 9.00
C ASN A 374 16.58 -4.03 9.74
N TYR A 375 16.39 -2.80 9.27
CA TYR A 375 16.96 -1.60 9.90
C TYR A 375 16.66 -1.49 11.40
N LEU A 376 15.46 -1.91 11.81
CA LEU A 376 15.05 -1.93 13.22
C LEU A 376 15.71 -3.02 14.09
N LYS A 377 16.44 -4.00 13.52
CA LYS A 377 17.23 -4.98 14.29
C LYS A 377 18.40 -4.31 15.01
N ALA A 378 19.17 -3.48 14.30
CA ALA A 378 20.27 -2.71 14.87
C ALA A 378 19.77 -1.72 15.93
N PHE A 379 18.60 -1.10 15.70
CA PHE A 379 17.95 -0.25 16.68
C PHE A 379 17.44 -1.04 17.89
N GLY A 380 16.92 -2.25 17.70
CA GLY A 380 16.56 -3.16 18.79
C GLY A 380 17.74 -3.40 19.74
N VAL A 381 18.82 -3.99 19.23
CA VAL A 381 20.01 -4.35 20.04
C VAL A 381 20.75 -3.12 20.58
N GLY A 382 20.78 -2.00 19.85
CA GLY A 382 21.31 -0.71 20.33
C GLY A 382 22.65 -0.26 19.74
N ASP A 383 23.12 -0.91 18.67
CA ASP A 383 24.22 -0.44 17.82
C ASP A 383 24.04 1.02 17.39
N VAL A 384 22.79 1.35 17.02
CA VAL A 384 22.31 2.67 16.64
C VAL A 384 21.40 3.23 17.73
N TRP A 385 21.37 4.56 17.84
CA TRP A 385 20.58 5.30 18.83
C TRP A 385 19.32 5.88 18.22
N VAL A 386 19.25 5.98 16.89
CA VAL A 386 18.16 6.55 16.09
C VAL A 386 17.78 5.57 14.97
N ALA A 387 16.48 5.47 14.66
CA ALA A 387 15.97 4.76 13.50
C ALA A 387 14.98 5.63 12.73
N VAL A 388 15.07 5.61 11.39
CA VAL A 388 14.25 6.43 10.49
C VAL A 388 13.53 5.49 9.53
N GLY A 389 12.20 5.47 9.56
CA GLY A 389 11.41 4.53 8.75
C GLY A 389 9.90 4.63 8.94
N TRP A 390 9.17 3.70 8.31
CA TRP A 390 7.71 3.76 8.24
C TRP A 390 7.05 3.51 9.60
N SER A 391 6.00 4.28 9.92
CA SER A 391 5.26 4.15 11.18
C SER A 391 4.57 2.78 11.36
N SER A 392 4.39 2.03 10.27
CA SER A 392 3.98 0.62 10.26
C SER A 392 4.90 -0.28 11.10
N ASP A 393 6.21 -0.03 11.05
CA ASP A 393 7.23 -0.95 11.57
C ASP A 393 7.79 -0.44 12.90
N VAL A 394 7.99 0.88 12.95
CA VAL A 394 8.58 1.60 14.09
C VAL A 394 7.67 1.55 15.32
N ILE A 395 6.38 1.87 15.17
CA ILE A 395 5.46 2.01 16.31
C ILE A 395 5.23 0.68 17.07
N PRO A 396 5.00 -0.48 16.42
CA PRO A 396 4.84 -1.77 17.10
C PRO A 396 6.06 -2.25 17.88
N ILE A 397 7.27 -1.80 17.52
CA ILE A 397 8.52 -2.09 18.23
C ILE A 397 8.71 -1.08 19.37
N ALA A 398 8.55 0.21 19.10
CA ALA A 398 8.72 1.27 20.10
C ALA A 398 7.77 1.10 21.30
N LYS A 399 6.51 0.69 21.08
CA LYS A 399 5.54 0.41 22.15
C LYS A 399 5.94 -0.67 23.14
N ARG A 400 6.97 -1.47 22.82
CA ARG A 400 7.52 -2.53 23.71
C ARG A 400 8.65 -2.02 24.61
N SER A 401 9.04 -0.74 24.52
CA SER A 401 10.14 -0.18 25.30
C SER A 401 9.87 1.26 25.75
N SER A 402 9.80 1.46 27.06
CA SER A 402 9.70 2.80 27.69
C SER A 402 10.90 3.72 27.40
N ASN A 403 12.02 3.15 26.94
CA ASN A 403 13.24 3.86 26.57
C ASN A 403 13.21 4.43 25.14
N VAL A 404 12.17 4.17 24.34
CA VAL A 404 12.03 4.71 22.99
C VAL A 404 11.08 5.88 22.98
N ALA A 405 11.44 6.93 22.25
CA ALA A 405 10.51 7.95 21.77
C ALA A 405 10.40 7.87 20.24
N VAL A 406 9.26 8.28 19.68
CA VAL A 406 8.98 8.28 18.24
C VAL A 406 8.34 9.60 17.86
N ILE A 407 8.92 10.34 16.94
CA ILE A 407 8.38 11.61 16.44
C ILE A 407 8.08 11.55 14.94
N VAL A 408 7.05 12.28 14.51
CA VAL A 408 6.99 12.81 13.14
C VAL A 408 7.70 14.16 13.13
N PRO A 409 8.66 14.39 12.20
CA PRO A 409 9.43 15.65 12.10
C PRO A 409 8.55 16.90 11.97
N LYS A 410 8.90 17.97 12.69
CA LYS A 410 8.13 19.23 12.69
C LYS A 410 7.96 19.85 11.29
N SER A 411 8.94 19.76 10.38
CA SER A 411 8.83 20.27 9.00
C SER A 411 7.98 19.39 8.07
N GLY A 412 7.43 18.28 8.58
CA GLY A 412 6.62 17.33 7.83
C GLY A 412 7.45 16.17 7.24
N ALA A 413 6.76 15.10 6.88
CA ALA A 413 7.33 13.84 6.42
C ALA A 413 6.53 13.28 5.24
N SER A 414 7.10 12.30 4.53
CA SER A 414 6.36 11.51 3.56
C SER A 414 5.20 10.76 4.23
N LEU A 415 4.09 10.70 3.52
CA LEU A 415 2.97 9.81 3.77
C LEU A 415 3.11 8.58 2.87
N TRP A 416 2.80 7.41 3.42
CA TRP A 416 2.73 6.14 2.71
C TRP A 416 1.31 5.58 2.79
N ALA A 417 0.90 4.81 1.79
CA ALA A 417 -0.41 4.16 1.74
C ALA A 417 -0.36 2.73 1.20
N ASP A 418 -1.07 1.82 1.86
CA ASP A 418 -1.44 0.52 1.29
C ASP A 418 -2.75 0.66 0.51
N LEU A 419 -2.71 0.28 -0.75
CA LEU A 419 -3.81 0.40 -1.70
C LEU A 419 -4.26 -0.98 -2.17
N TRP A 420 -5.57 -1.12 -2.40
CA TRP A 420 -6.17 -2.25 -3.11
C TRP A 420 -6.17 -1.99 -4.60
N ALA A 421 -5.50 -2.83 -5.39
CA ALA A 421 -5.53 -2.80 -6.85
C ALA A 421 -6.09 -4.13 -7.42
N ILE A 422 -6.55 -4.10 -8.66
CA ILE A 422 -7.03 -5.28 -9.40
C ILE A 422 -5.90 -5.74 -10.34
N PRO A 423 -5.41 -7.00 -10.29
CA PRO A 423 -4.39 -7.50 -11.21
C PRO A 423 -4.91 -7.55 -12.65
N ALA A 424 -4.15 -7.02 -13.62
CA ALA A 424 -4.59 -6.92 -15.02
C ALA A 424 -4.90 -8.29 -15.63
N ALA A 425 -6.16 -8.51 -16.03
CA ALA A 425 -6.63 -9.72 -16.71
C ALA A 425 -6.14 -9.80 -18.17
N SER A 426 -5.86 -8.66 -18.80
CA SER A 426 -5.39 -8.54 -20.19
C SER A 426 -4.00 -9.14 -20.45
N ARG A 427 -3.22 -9.45 -19.40
CA ARG A 427 -1.87 -10.05 -19.51
C ARG A 427 -1.86 -11.56 -19.68
N PHE A 428 -3.03 -12.19 -19.90
CA PHE A 428 -3.15 -13.64 -20.04
C PHE A 428 -3.81 -14.01 -21.38
N GLU A 429 -3.13 -14.83 -22.17
CA GLU A 429 -3.65 -15.45 -23.40
C GLU A 429 -4.73 -16.52 -23.12
N THR A 430 -5.15 -16.66 -21.86
CA THR A 430 -6.03 -17.72 -21.37
C THR A 430 -7.14 -17.13 -20.51
N ASN A 431 -8.38 -17.51 -20.79
CA ASN A 431 -9.49 -17.23 -19.91
C ASN A 431 -9.47 -18.11 -18.65
N GLN A 432 -8.63 -19.16 -18.58
CA GLN A 432 -8.54 -20.09 -17.45
C GLN A 432 -7.47 -19.66 -16.43
N ILE A 433 -7.87 -18.81 -15.49
CA ILE A 433 -7.00 -18.26 -14.44
C ILE A 433 -7.51 -18.73 -13.09
N GLY A 434 -6.62 -19.33 -12.28
CA GLY A 434 -6.97 -19.81 -10.94
C GLY A 434 -8.00 -20.95 -10.93
N GLY A 435 -8.10 -21.71 -12.02
CA GLY A 435 -9.05 -22.82 -12.18
C GLY A 435 -10.50 -22.39 -12.49
N ARG A 436 -10.72 -21.21 -13.08
CA ARG A 436 -12.02 -20.74 -13.55
C ARG A 436 -11.89 -19.97 -14.86
N VAL A 437 -12.99 -19.88 -15.62
CA VAL A 437 -13.17 -18.84 -16.64
C VAL A 437 -13.23 -17.48 -15.92
N ARG A 438 -12.31 -16.57 -16.21
CA ARG A 438 -12.17 -15.30 -15.48
C ARG A 438 -13.12 -14.22 -15.98
N GLY A 439 -14.04 -13.81 -15.11
CA GLY A 439 -14.46 -12.42 -14.97
C GLY A 439 -13.98 -11.87 -13.62
N PRO A 440 -14.01 -10.55 -13.39
CA PRO A 440 -13.73 -9.99 -12.07
C PRO A 440 -14.76 -10.48 -11.03
N SER A 441 -14.34 -10.75 -9.80
CA SER A 441 -15.29 -11.10 -8.74
C SER A 441 -16.24 -9.93 -8.45
N PRO A 442 -17.58 -10.15 -8.45
CA PRO A 442 -18.56 -9.11 -8.12
C PRO A 442 -18.52 -8.69 -6.63
N LEU A 443 -17.63 -9.28 -5.84
CA LEU A 443 -17.38 -8.90 -4.44
C LEU A 443 -16.17 -7.97 -4.28
N ILE A 444 -15.44 -7.60 -5.34
CA ILE A 444 -14.30 -6.66 -5.27
C ILE A 444 -14.75 -5.32 -4.69
N HIS A 445 -15.80 -4.72 -5.25
CA HIS A 445 -16.34 -3.44 -4.77
C HIS A 445 -16.89 -3.57 -3.34
N GLN A 446 -17.59 -4.66 -3.02
CA GLN A 446 -18.13 -4.92 -1.67
C GLN A 446 -17.01 -5.10 -0.62
N TRP A 447 -15.85 -5.64 -1.01
CA TRP A 447 -14.68 -5.75 -0.14
C TRP A 447 -13.99 -4.41 0.10
N ILE A 448 -13.81 -3.60 -0.95
CA ILE A 448 -13.28 -2.23 -0.86
C ILE A 448 -14.18 -1.37 0.04
N GLU A 449 -15.49 -1.36 -0.25
CA GLU A 449 -16.50 -0.64 0.51
C GLU A 449 -16.53 -1.09 1.97
N PHE A 450 -16.56 -2.41 2.23
CA PHE A 450 -16.46 -2.97 3.56
C PHE A 450 -15.22 -2.44 4.32
N CYS A 451 -14.03 -2.47 3.70
CA CYS A 451 -12.79 -1.97 4.30
C CYS A 451 -12.84 -0.47 4.65
N LEU A 452 -13.63 0.32 3.92
CA LEU A 452 -13.73 1.77 4.07
C LEU A 452 -14.85 2.24 5.02
N GLN A 453 -15.76 1.36 5.45
CA GLN A 453 -16.80 1.69 6.43
C GLN A 453 -16.22 2.31 7.70
N ALA A 454 -16.89 3.34 8.26
CA ALA A 454 -16.42 4.03 9.48
C ALA A 454 -16.17 3.09 10.69
N ALA A 455 -16.91 1.99 10.80
CA ALA A 455 -16.69 0.96 11.82
C ALA A 455 -15.30 0.29 11.71
N ARG A 456 -14.75 0.16 10.51
CA ARG A 456 -13.41 -0.39 10.26
C ARG A 456 -12.27 0.52 10.73
N ALA A 457 -12.55 1.78 11.06
CA ALA A 457 -11.57 2.66 11.69
C ALA A 457 -11.19 2.22 13.13
N LEU A 458 -12.01 1.39 13.78
CA LEU A 458 -11.85 1.06 15.20
C LEU A 458 -10.54 0.32 15.54
N PRO A 459 -10.06 -0.70 14.81
CA PRO A 459 -8.79 -1.37 15.13
C PRO A 459 -7.56 -0.46 15.03
N PHE A 460 -7.60 0.58 14.17
CA PHE A 460 -6.56 1.61 14.12
C PHE A 460 -6.62 2.51 15.36
N LYS A 461 -7.81 3.01 15.72
CA LYS A 461 -8.03 3.83 16.94
C LYS A 461 -7.72 3.09 18.24
N GLN A 462 -7.94 1.77 18.26
CA GLN A 462 -7.57 0.86 19.35
C GLN A 462 -6.09 0.42 19.27
N GLU A 463 -5.39 0.75 18.18
CA GLU A 463 -3.97 0.47 17.94
C GLU A 463 -3.63 -1.04 17.87
N VAL A 464 -4.62 -1.86 17.50
CA VAL A 464 -4.47 -3.30 17.25
C VAL A 464 -3.60 -3.56 16.02
N ILE A 465 -3.57 -2.59 15.11
CA ILE A 465 -2.77 -2.55 13.89
C ILE A 465 -2.13 -1.15 13.78
N PRO A 466 -0.89 -1.02 13.27
CA PRO A 466 -0.29 0.29 13.01
C PRO A 466 -0.83 0.90 11.70
N GLY A 467 -0.66 2.22 11.55
CA GLY A 467 -1.29 3.02 10.49
C GLY A 467 -2.69 3.51 10.87
N ALA A 468 -3.41 4.09 9.91
CA ALA A 468 -4.74 4.65 10.09
C ALA A 468 -5.69 4.36 8.92
N SER A 469 -7.00 4.50 9.15
CA SER A 469 -8.01 4.39 8.08
C SER A 469 -7.95 5.60 7.14
N PRO A 470 -8.27 5.46 5.85
CA PRO A 470 -8.23 6.57 4.88
C PRO A 470 -9.07 7.79 5.30
N SER A 471 -10.22 7.57 5.95
CA SER A 471 -11.07 8.60 6.55
C SER A 471 -10.43 9.44 7.65
N ALA A 472 -9.33 8.97 8.26
CA ALA A 472 -8.61 9.73 9.28
C ALA A 472 -7.79 10.91 8.72
N LEU A 473 -7.59 10.99 7.39
CA LEU A 473 -6.74 11.99 6.74
C LEU A 473 -7.30 13.43 6.85
N GLU A 474 -8.63 13.58 6.79
CA GLU A 474 -9.34 14.88 6.96
C GLU A 474 -10.08 14.99 8.30
N SER A 475 -10.02 13.95 9.14
CA SER A 475 -10.68 13.93 10.45
C SER A 475 -9.97 14.85 11.45
N ALA A 476 -10.25 16.16 11.40
CA ALA A 476 -9.91 17.11 12.45
C ALA A 476 -10.36 16.53 13.80
N GLN A 477 -9.40 16.27 14.69
CA GLN A 477 -9.53 15.14 15.60
C GLN A 477 -10.59 15.32 16.69
N VAL A 478 -11.60 14.45 16.67
CA VAL A 478 -12.43 14.17 17.84
C VAL A 478 -11.51 13.67 18.96
N LYS A 479 -11.50 14.37 20.11
CA LYS A 479 -10.76 13.94 21.29
C LYS A 479 -11.14 12.51 21.66
N MET A 480 -10.19 11.58 21.59
CA MET A 480 -10.41 10.19 22.01
C MET A 480 -10.82 10.16 23.49
N PRO A 481 -11.92 9.48 23.86
CA PRO A 481 -12.30 9.32 25.27
C PRO A 481 -11.16 8.71 26.08
N ALA A 482 -10.88 9.28 27.25
CA ALA A 482 -9.71 8.93 28.06
C ALA A 482 -9.64 7.43 28.45
N GLU A 483 -10.81 6.77 28.49
CA GLU A 483 -11.01 5.35 28.76
C GLU A 483 -10.16 4.45 27.84
N PHE A 484 -10.04 4.78 26.55
CA PHE A 484 -9.22 4.02 25.59
C PHE A 484 -7.70 4.08 25.85
N THR A 485 -7.25 4.94 26.78
CA THR A 485 -5.83 5.13 27.14
C THR A 485 -5.45 4.51 28.49
N LYS A 486 -6.42 3.97 29.23
CA LYS A 486 -6.21 3.45 30.59
C LYS A 486 -5.42 2.13 30.55
N GLY A 487 -4.28 2.07 31.23
CA GLY A 487 -3.46 0.85 31.36
C GLY A 487 -2.54 0.50 30.18
N LYS A 488 -2.58 1.23 29.06
CA LYS A 488 -1.62 1.03 27.96
C LYS A 488 -0.24 1.64 28.28
N PRO A 489 0.89 1.00 27.89
CA PRO A 489 2.19 1.66 27.87
C PRO A 489 2.13 2.90 26.98
N ARG A 490 2.33 4.09 27.58
CA ARG A 490 2.37 5.34 26.82
C ARG A 490 3.69 5.42 26.07
N LEU A 491 3.61 5.20 24.75
CA LEU A 491 4.69 5.56 23.84
C LEU A 491 4.93 7.07 23.95
N ASP A 492 6.19 7.47 24.03
CA ASP A 492 6.62 8.85 24.07
C ASP A 492 6.64 9.40 22.62
N THR A 493 5.65 10.20 22.25
CA THR A 493 5.42 10.57 20.85
C THR A 493 4.58 11.84 20.68
N ASN A 494 4.81 12.55 19.57
CA ASN A 494 3.93 13.62 19.09
C ASN A 494 2.82 13.11 18.15
N LEU A 495 2.82 11.84 17.73
CA LEU A 495 1.74 11.28 16.90
C LEU A 495 0.49 11.00 17.76
N ILE A 496 -0.67 11.45 17.29
CA ILE A 496 -1.94 11.28 17.98
C ILE A 496 -2.69 10.11 17.34
N ALA A 497 -2.89 9.03 18.11
CA ALA A 497 -3.45 7.76 17.62
C ALA A 497 -2.73 7.18 16.37
N GLY A 498 -1.42 7.43 16.25
CA GLY A 498 -0.58 6.91 15.16
C GLY A 498 -0.55 7.76 13.88
N ILE A 499 -1.22 8.91 13.84
CA ILE A 499 -1.11 9.89 12.74
C ILE A 499 -0.42 11.20 13.18
N PRO A 500 0.18 11.96 12.25
CA PRO A 500 0.70 13.29 12.55
C PRO A 500 -0.38 14.24 13.10
N PRO A 501 -0.04 15.14 14.04
CA PRO A 501 -0.88 16.29 14.40
C PRO A 501 -1.27 17.12 13.17
N PRO A 502 -2.45 17.78 13.15
CA PRO A 502 -2.95 18.49 11.97
C PRO A 502 -1.96 19.52 11.39
N GLU A 503 -1.27 20.25 12.25
CA GLU A 503 -0.28 21.26 11.86
C GLU A 503 0.98 20.67 11.24
N ILE A 504 1.35 19.41 11.56
CA ILE A 504 2.44 18.68 10.90
C ILE A 504 1.92 17.96 9.65
N LEU A 505 0.71 17.39 9.71
CA LEU A 505 0.05 16.71 8.59
C LEU A 505 -0.15 17.64 7.37
N ALA A 506 -0.37 18.94 7.60
CA ALA A 506 -0.40 19.97 6.57
C ALA A 506 0.93 20.17 5.82
N ARG A 507 2.07 19.75 6.41
CA ARG A 507 3.41 19.73 5.78
C ARG A 507 3.82 18.33 5.31
N CYS A 508 2.96 17.33 5.49
CA CYS A 508 3.17 15.95 5.05
C CYS A 508 2.60 15.66 3.66
N GLU A 509 3.41 15.01 2.84
CA GLU A 509 3.22 14.85 1.40
C GLU A 509 3.12 13.36 1.05
N PHE A 510 2.13 12.95 0.27
CA PHE A 510 2.22 11.62 -0.37
C PHE A 510 3.33 11.66 -1.43
N LEU A 511 3.99 10.52 -1.65
CA LEU A 511 5.00 10.42 -2.69
C LEU A 511 4.31 10.43 -4.07
N GLU A 512 4.44 11.54 -4.78
CA GLU A 512 3.88 11.69 -6.13
C GLU A 512 4.81 11.05 -7.18
N PRO A 513 4.29 10.69 -8.36
CA PRO A 513 5.11 10.32 -9.52
C PRO A 513 6.14 11.41 -9.83
N LEU A 514 7.39 11.03 -10.07
CA LEU A 514 8.45 11.92 -10.54
C LEU A 514 8.83 11.53 -11.97
N SER A 515 9.31 12.49 -12.75
CA SER A 515 9.72 12.23 -14.13
C SER A 515 10.97 11.34 -14.22
N ASP A 516 11.15 10.62 -15.33
CA ASP A 516 12.26 9.68 -15.51
C ASP A 516 13.65 10.35 -15.40
N SER A 517 13.77 11.62 -15.78
CA SER A 517 15.00 12.40 -15.61
C SER A 517 15.29 12.66 -14.13
N THR A 518 14.29 13.07 -13.35
CA THR A 518 14.37 13.25 -11.90
C THR A 518 14.70 11.93 -11.20
N LEU A 519 14.05 10.82 -11.58
CA LEU A 519 14.35 9.51 -11.04
C LEU A 519 15.79 9.07 -11.36
N SER A 520 16.31 9.41 -12.55
CA SER A 520 17.70 9.16 -12.96
C SER A 520 18.71 10.03 -12.22
N GLU A 521 18.35 11.28 -11.92
CA GLU A 521 19.12 12.16 -11.04
C GLU A 521 19.18 11.61 -9.61
N TYR A 522 18.04 11.18 -9.05
CA TYR A 522 17.99 10.61 -7.70
C TYR A 522 18.86 9.34 -7.60
N GLN A 523 18.86 8.47 -8.62
CA GLN A 523 19.79 7.33 -8.71
C GLN A 523 21.25 7.77 -8.71
N SER A 524 21.58 8.79 -9.50
CA SER A 524 22.94 9.30 -9.62
C SER A 524 23.45 9.89 -8.30
N LEU A 525 22.63 10.70 -7.62
CA LEU A 525 22.91 11.21 -6.27
C LEU A 525 23.12 10.09 -5.26
N ILE A 526 22.21 9.11 -5.21
CA ILE A 526 22.30 7.94 -4.32
C ILE A 526 23.54 7.08 -4.63
N SER A 527 23.97 6.99 -5.89
CA SER A 527 25.19 6.25 -6.26
C SER A 527 26.48 6.87 -5.71
N THR A 528 26.56 8.20 -5.53
CA THR A 528 27.75 8.86 -4.95
C THR A 528 27.99 8.55 -3.48
N MET A 529 26.98 8.07 -2.73
CA MET A 529 27.18 7.55 -1.38
C MET A 529 27.93 6.20 -1.35
N GLN A 530 27.89 5.43 -2.44
CA GLN A 530 28.40 4.05 -2.47
C GLN A 530 29.93 4.00 -2.47
N LYS A 531 30.54 3.97 -1.28
CA LYS A 531 31.96 3.58 -1.16
C LYS A 531 32.12 2.06 -1.31
N PRO A 532 33.11 1.58 -2.06
CA PRO A 532 33.39 0.15 -2.16
C PRO A 532 33.95 -0.38 -0.84
N GLY A 533 33.10 -0.94 0.03
CA GLY A 533 33.52 -1.53 1.30
C GLY A 533 32.40 -1.92 2.26
N HIS A 534 31.26 -1.21 2.25
CA HIS A 534 30.09 -1.58 3.07
C HIS A 534 28.82 -1.60 2.22
N GLY A 535 27.94 -2.56 2.52
CA GLY A 535 26.73 -2.85 1.74
C GLY A 535 25.70 -1.73 1.83
N LEU A 536 25.81 -0.74 0.94
CA LEU A 536 24.90 0.40 0.87
C LEU A 536 23.73 0.16 -0.09
N ILE A 537 23.93 -0.52 -1.23
CA ILE A 537 22.85 -0.85 -2.18
C ILE A 537 23.11 -2.20 -2.86
N GLN A 538 22.25 -3.18 -2.60
CA GLN A 538 22.16 -4.41 -3.42
C GLN A 538 20.81 -4.58 -4.13
N GLY A 539 19.70 -4.08 -3.58
CA GLY A 539 18.37 -4.24 -4.19
C GLY A 539 18.18 -3.45 -5.50
N MET A 540 18.61 -2.18 -5.54
CA MET A 540 18.26 -1.30 -6.66
C MET A 540 18.91 -1.67 -8.00
N HIS A 541 20.05 -2.36 -7.97
CA HIS A 541 20.72 -2.84 -9.19
C HIS A 541 19.87 -3.87 -9.94
N HIS A 542 18.84 -4.44 -9.29
CA HIS A 542 17.77 -5.20 -9.92
C HIS A 542 16.49 -4.37 -10.13
N TYR A 543 16.07 -3.55 -9.15
CA TYR A 543 14.84 -2.75 -9.22
C TYR A 543 14.78 -1.87 -10.48
N ILE A 544 15.77 -0.98 -10.65
CA ILE A 544 15.75 0.04 -11.72
C ILE A 544 16.42 -0.47 -13.00
N SER A 545 17.42 -1.35 -12.89
CA SER A 545 17.98 -2.00 -14.08
C SER A 545 16.97 -2.88 -14.82
N SER A 546 15.89 -3.32 -14.14
CA SER A 546 14.72 -3.97 -14.80
C SER A 546 13.80 -2.99 -15.53
N VAL A 547 13.80 -1.71 -15.17
CA VAL A 547 13.08 -0.66 -15.91
C VAL A 547 13.89 -0.31 -17.16
N ILE A 548 15.14 0.12 -16.98
CA ILE A 548 16.00 0.62 -18.06
C ILE A 548 16.25 -0.45 -19.13
N ARG A 549 16.51 -1.72 -18.77
CA ARG A 549 16.70 -2.79 -19.76
C ARG A 549 15.44 -3.15 -20.56
N ASN A 550 14.25 -2.92 -20.01
CA ASN A 550 13.00 -3.24 -20.71
C ASN A 550 12.51 -2.11 -21.64
N PHE A 551 13.07 -0.90 -21.53
CA PHE A 551 12.80 0.19 -22.48
C PHE A 551 13.55 0.06 -23.82
N TRP A 552 14.52 -0.86 -23.94
CA TRP A 552 15.25 -1.10 -25.20
C TRP A 552 15.36 -2.59 -25.58
N PRO A 553 14.31 -3.20 -26.13
CA PRO A 553 14.48 -4.24 -27.13
C PRO A 553 15.02 -3.60 -28.42
N GLU A 554 16.10 -4.14 -29.00
CA GLU A 554 16.56 -3.68 -30.32
C GLU A 554 15.45 -3.90 -31.36
N ARG A 555 14.79 -2.83 -31.83
CA ARG A 555 13.96 -2.88 -33.03
C ARG A 555 14.86 -3.02 -34.27
N LYS A 556 15.38 -4.23 -34.50
CA LYS A 556 15.99 -4.65 -35.77
C LYS A 556 14.91 -4.73 -36.85
N LEU A 557 14.50 -3.57 -37.34
CA LEU A 557 13.58 -3.42 -38.46
C LEU A 557 14.24 -3.99 -39.73
N HIS A 558 14.01 -5.27 -40.01
CA HIS A 558 14.47 -5.91 -41.25
C HIS A 558 13.48 -5.57 -42.35
N SER A 559 13.80 -4.53 -43.13
CA SER A 559 13.13 -4.27 -44.40
C SER A 559 13.46 -5.35 -45.43
N LYS A 560 12.46 -6.15 -45.75
CA LYS A 560 12.27 -6.82 -47.05
C LYS A 560 10.89 -6.33 -47.52
N ILE A 561 10.72 -5.70 -48.69
CA ILE A 561 11.25 -6.07 -50.02
C ILE A 561 10.89 -7.53 -50.33
N THR A 562 9.63 -7.78 -50.67
CA THR A 562 9.17 -7.57 -52.06
C THR A 562 7.79 -6.91 -52.04
#